data_AF-A0A0Q4ZH03-F1
#
_entry.id   AF-A0A0Q4ZH03-F1
#
_cell.length_a   1.000
_cell.length_b   1.000
_cell.length_c   1.000
_cell.angle_alpha   90.00
_cell.angle_beta   90.00
_cell.angle_gamma   90.00
#
_symmetry.space_group_name_H-M   'P 1'
#
loop_
_entity.id
_entity.type
_entity.pdbx_description
1 polymer ?
#
loop_
_entity_poly.entity_id
_entity_poly.type
_entity_poly.pdbx_seq_one_letter_code
_entity_poly.pdbx_strand_id
1 'polypeptide(L)'
;MLTKLLQFAGLTPAPQPPARPLSRRSDKPVGPRPTKPAPVSDVVPLTPAEQAVRDAVKAEQRAATLARQAEEADKLFARSIGVIVRHHNPAREMETNAKTLADAERFVGPEVLEFLRAMRLAAVPVPFLGPDLLLLPHRCAAYRIEFTRLRETSVEDWDRAWLASLRERSDATKIGETPPPELDVPGPIQEAIAKAAAEKAARLAKRIAGGTGTTGTTGAGGNAGATGTAVIPPGTTGSKDPKDATEEEPETYVPPGPK
;
A
#
# COMPACT_ATOMS: atom_id res chain seq x y z
N MET A 1 -31.30 -17.63 33.22
CA MET A 1 -30.47 -16.66 33.96
C MET A 1 -29.39 -16.07 33.06
N LEU A 2 -29.80 -15.39 31.97
CA LEU A 2 -28.88 -14.82 30.97
C LEU A 2 -29.23 -13.38 30.56
N THR A 3 -30.22 -12.77 31.22
CA THR A 3 -30.70 -11.42 30.96
C THR A 3 -30.30 -10.41 32.04
N LYS A 4 -29.68 -10.86 33.14
CA LYS A 4 -29.29 -10.00 34.27
C LYS A 4 -27.82 -9.53 34.24
N LEU A 5 -27.02 -9.95 33.25
CA LEU A 5 -25.60 -9.57 33.14
C LEU A 5 -25.31 -8.46 32.11
N LEU A 6 -26.34 -7.88 31.48
CA LEU A 6 -26.19 -6.76 30.53
C LEU A 6 -26.53 -5.38 31.13
N GLN A 7 -26.88 -5.30 32.41
CA GLN A 7 -27.24 -4.03 33.07
C GLN A 7 -26.04 -3.25 33.68
N PHE A 8 -24.82 -3.78 33.62
CA PHE A 8 -23.64 -3.16 34.26
C PHE A 8 -22.73 -2.35 33.33
N ALA A 9 -23.05 -2.24 32.03
CA ALA A 9 -22.20 -1.53 31.04
C ALA A 9 -22.79 -0.19 30.55
N GLY A 10 -23.52 0.54 31.41
CA GLY A 10 -23.79 1.98 31.20
C GLY A 10 -24.62 2.38 29.96
N LEU A 11 -25.26 1.44 29.28
CA LEU A 11 -26.12 1.69 28.12
C LEU A 11 -27.59 1.53 28.51
N THR A 12 -28.13 2.50 29.25
CA THR A 12 -29.58 2.70 29.35
C THR A 12 -29.95 3.97 28.59
N PRO A 13 -30.94 3.94 27.68
CA PRO A 13 -31.49 5.16 27.12
C PRO A 13 -32.14 5.96 28.27
N ALA A 14 -31.77 7.22 28.40
CA ALA A 14 -32.33 8.12 29.41
C ALA A 14 -33.87 8.17 29.31
N PRO A 15 -34.59 8.22 30.45
CA PRO A 15 -36.04 8.34 30.45
C PRO A 15 -36.46 9.65 29.76
N GLN A 16 -37.33 9.51 28.76
CA GLN A 16 -37.90 10.61 28.00
C GLN A 16 -38.69 11.53 28.95
N PRO A 17 -38.42 12.85 28.99
CA PRO A 17 -39.16 13.75 29.86
C PRO A 17 -40.63 13.84 29.42
N PRO A 18 -41.59 13.96 30.36
CA PRO A 18 -43.00 14.02 30.02
C PRO A 18 -43.30 15.21 29.10
N ALA A 19 -44.10 14.94 28.06
CA ALA A 19 -44.53 15.94 27.09
C ALA A 19 -45.18 17.13 27.81
N ARG A 20 -44.64 18.33 27.58
CA ARG A 20 -45.25 19.57 28.07
C ARG A 20 -46.60 19.79 27.37
N PRO A 21 -47.66 20.21 28.09
CA PRO A 21 -48.92 20.55 27.45
C PRO A 21 -48.75 21.76 26.53
N LEU A 22 -49.35 21.68 25.34
CA LEU A 22 -49.42 22.77 24.35
C LEU A 22 -50.04 24.02 25.00
N SER A 23 -49.27 25.11 25.05
CA SER A 23 -49.80 26.39 25.49
C SER A 23 -50.84 26.87 24.47
N ARG A 24 -52.05 27.13 24.96
CA ARG A 24 -53.11 27.84 24.24
C ARG A 24 -52.61 29.23 23.85
N ARG A 25 -52.16 29.38 22.60
CA ARG A 25 -52.02 30.69 21.97
C ARG A 25 -53.37 31.07 21.37
N SER A 26 -54.07 31.97 22.08
CA SER A 26 -54.93 33.04 21.56
C SER A 26 -55.18 32.99 20.04
N ASP A 27 -56.34 32.49 19.64
CA ASP A 27 -56.91 32.70 18.30
C ASP A 27 -57.17 34.20 18.11
N LYS A 28 -56.27 34.88 17.39
CA LYS A 28 -56.61 36.12 16.71
C LYS A 28 -56.91 35.77 15.25
N PRO A 29 -58.05 36.20 14.68
CA PRO A 29 -58.34 35.93 13.28
C PRO A 29 -57.31 36.66 12.41
N VAL A 30 -56.49 35.87 11.72
CA VAL A 30 -55.57 36.32 10.69
C VAL A 30 -56.45 36.74 9.49
N GLY A 31 -56.43 38.02 9.13
CA GLY A 31 -57.08 38.52 7.92
C GLY A 31 -56.57 37.81 6.66
N PRO A 32 -57.32 37.85 5.55
CA PRO A 32 -56.99 37.09 4.35
C PRO A 32 -55.59 37.44 3.85
N ARG A 33 -54.72 36.43 3.84
CA ARG A 33 -53.38 36.48 3.26
C ARG A 33 -53.52 36.79 1.76
N PRO A 34 -52.84 37.81 1.20
CA PRO A 34 -52.84 38.02 -0.24
C PRO A 34 -52.30 36.75 -0.91
N THR A 35 -53.13 36.14 -1.75
CA THR A 35 -52.74 35.02 -2.60
C THR A 35 -51.68 35.52 -3.56
N LYS A 36 -50.43 35.15 -3.28
CA LYS A 36 -49.34 35.30 -4.24
C LYS A 36 -49.80 34.59 -5.52
N PRO A 37 -49.79 35.25 -6.70
CA PRO A 37 -50.14 34.56 -7.93
C PRO A 37 -49.24 33.35 -8.08
N ALA A 38 -49.83 32.21 -8.47
CA ALA A 38 -49.10 31.00 -8.79
C ALA A 38 -47.99 31.36 -9.79
N PRO A 39 -46.75 30.83 -9.63
CA PRO A 39 -45.76 31.00 -10.68
C PRO A 39 -46.34 30.41 -11.96
N VAL A 40 -46.63 31.27 -12.94
CA VAL A 40 -46.99 30.84 -14.29
C VAL A 40 -45.76 30.13 -14.81
N SER A 41 -45.79 28.80 -14.73
CA SER A 41 -44.74 27.97 -15.28
C SER A 41 -44.97 27.94 -16.78
N ASP A 42 -44.43 28.93 -17.49
CA ASP A 42 -44.30 28.92 -18.94
C ASP A 42 -43.25 27.86 -19.32
N VAL A 43 -43.58 26.58 -19.06
CA VAL A 43 -42.88 25.46 -19.68
C VAL A 43 -43.42 25.36 -21.08
N VAL A 44 -42.86 26.16 -21.98
CA VAL A 44 -43.04 25.95 -23.42
C VAL A 44 -42.59 24.52 -23.70
N PRO A 45 -43.48 23.62 -24.14
CA PRO A 45 -43.10 22.25 -24.45
C PRO A 45 -42.09 22.29 -25.59
N LEU A 46 -40.87 21.86 -25.29
CA LEU A 46 -39.82 21.77 -26.30
C LEU A 46 -40.20 20.68 -27.31
N THR A 47 -39.90 20.96 -28.57
CA THR A 47 -39.97 19.92 -29.59
C THR A 47 -38.97 18.80 -29.27
N PRO A 48 -39.21 17.55 -29.71
CA PRO A 48 -38.27 16.45 -29.50
C PRO A 48 -36.84 16.77 -29.97
N ALA A 49 -36.69 17.58 -31.01
CA ALA A 49 -35.39 18.03 -31.51
C ALA A 49 -34.68 18.99 -30.53
N GLU A 50 -35.40 19.97 -29.97
CA GLU A 50 -34.83 20.88 -28.97
C GLU A 50 -34.52 20.18 -27.64
N GLN A 51 -35.31 19.16 -27.29
CA GLN A 51 -35.04 18.32 -26.13
C GLN A 51 -33.76 17.50 -26.32
N ALA A 52 -33.56 16.90 -27.50
CA ALA A 52 -32.33 16.18 -27.83
C ALA A 52 -31.09 17.08 -27.77
N VAL A 53 -31.17 18.32 -28.28
CA VAL A 53 -30.07 19.30 -28.18
C VAL A 53 -29.79 19.67 -26.72
N ARG A 54 -30.83 19.93 -25.92
CA ARG A 54 -30.67 20.24 -24.49
C ARG A 54 -30.05 19.08 -23.72
N ASP A 55 -30.44 17.84 -24.03
CA ASP A 55 -29.91 16.65 -23.37
C ASP A 55 -28.46 16.37 -23.78
N ALA A 56 -28.09 16.62 -25.04
CA ALA A 56 -26.70 16.55 -25.50
C ALA A 56 -25.81 17.57 -24.77
N VAL A 57 -26.24 18.82 -24.64
CA VAL A 57 -25.49 19.86 -23.90
C VAL A 57 -25.34 19.48 -22.42
N LYS A 58 -26.40 18.95 -21.78
CA LYS A 58 -26.30 18.46 -20.40
C LYS A 58 -25.36 17.28 -20.27
N ALA A 59 -25.35 16.35 -21.23
CA ALA A 59 -24.44 15.21 -21.24
C ALA A 59 -22.99 15.67 -21.35
N GLU A 60 -22.71 16.63 -22.23
CA GLU A 60 -21.37 17.23 -22.38
C GLU A 60 -20.92 17.95 -21.11
N GLN A 61 -21.80 18.75 -20.49
CA GLN A 61 -21.50 19.40 -19.20
C GLN A 61 -21.20 18.39 -18.10
N ARG A 62 -21.99 17.31 -18.00
CA ARG A 62 -21.74 16.23 -17.04
C ARG A 62 -20.40 15.56 -17.30
N ALA A 63 -20.08 15.23 -18.55
CA ALA A 63 -18.79 14.66 -18.93
C ALA A 63 -17.62 15.59 -18.55
N ALA A 64 -17.74 16.89 -18.81
CA ALA A 64 -16.74 17.88 -18.42
C ALA A 64 -16.56 17.98 -16.90
N THR A 65 -17.65 17.93 -16.12
CA THR A 65 -17.56 17.92 -14.65
C THR A 65 -16.89 16.66 -14.11
N LEU A 66 -17.21 15.49 -14.67
CA LEU A 66 -16.60 14.22 -14.28
C LEU A 66 -15.10 14.19 -14.63
N ALA A 67 -14.71 14.74 -15.79
CA ALA A 67 -13.31 14.84 -16.17
C ALA A 67 -12.51 15.69 -15.17
N ARG A 68 -13.02 16.87 -14.78
CA ARG A 68 -12.38 17.72 -13.76
C ARG A 68 -12.27 17.03 -12.40
N GLN A 69 -13.33 16.33 -11.98
CA GLN A 69 -13.31 15.57 -10.73
C GLN A 69 -12.28 14.44 -10.76
N ALA A 70 -12.13 13.75 -11.89
CA ALA A 70 -11.12 12.72 -12.06
C ALA A 70 -9.69 13.30 -11.97
N GLU A 71 -9.44 14.43 -12.63
CA GLU A 71 -8.14 15.13 -12.56
C GLU A 71 -7.80 15.57 -11.12
N GLU A 72 -8.77 16.12 -10.39
CA GLU A 72 -8.59 16.49 -8.98
C GLU A 72 -8.34 15.26 -8.10
N ALA A 73 -9.07 14.16 -8.33
CA ALA A 73 -8.88 12.91 -7.60
C ALA A 73 -7.49 12.32 -7.82
N ASP A 74 -6.99 12.31 -9.05
CA ASP A 74 -5.65 11.81 -9.37
C ASP A 74 -4.55 12.67 -8.74
N LYS A 75 -4.74 14.00 -8.73
CA LYS A 75 -3.83 14.92 -8.06
C LYS A 75 -3.81 14.72 -6.54
N LEU A 76 -4.98 14.55 -5.93
CA LEU A 76 -5.09 14.25 -4.50
C LEU A 76 -4.45 12.90 -4.17
N PHE A 77 -4.68 11.88 -4.98
CA PHE A 77 -4.05 10.56 -4.84
C PHE A 77 -2.53 10.66 -4.83
N ALA A 78 -1.94 11.31 -5.85
CA ALA A 78 -0.49 11.47 -5.94
C ALA A 78 0.11 12.27 -4.78
N ARG A 79 -0.56 13.36 -4.38
CA ARG A 79 -0.15 14.17 -3.21
C ARG A 79 -0.20 13.35 -1.92
N SER A 80 -1.25 12.58 -1.71
CA SER A 80 -1.46 11.79 -0.50
C SER A 80 -0.41 10.69 -0.35
N ILE A 81 -0.03 10.00 -1.44
CA ILE A 81 1.09 9.04 -1.41
C ILE A 81 2.38 9.75 -0.95
N GLY A 82 2.68 10.94 -1.48
CA GLY A 82 3.85 11.70 -1.05
C GLY A 82 3.82 12.14 0.42
N VAL A 83 2.64 12.35 1.00
CA VAL A 83 2.49 12.62 2.46
C VAL A 83 2.80 11.36 3.26
N ILE A 84 2.17 10.23 2.92
CA ILE A 84 2.31 8.96 3.63
C ILE A 84 3.76 8.45 3.58
N VAL A 85 4.37 8.44 2.39
CA VAL A 85 5.76 7.97 2.20
C VAL A 85 6.75 8.82 2.99
N ARG A 86 6.55 10.16 3.06
CA ARG A 86 7.42 11.03 3.87
C ARG A 86 7.22 10.82 5.36
N HIS A 87 5.98 10.66 5.80
CA HIS A 87 5.66 10.44 7.21
C HIS A 87 6.31 9.15 7.75
N HIS A 88 6.32 8.08 6.95
CA HIS A 88 6.92 6.81 7.34
C HIS A 88 8.41 6.67 6.99
N ASN A 89 9.08 7.73 6.52
CA ASN A 89 10.50 7.68 6.21
C ASN A 89 11.33 7.96 7.48
N PRO A 90 12.05 6.97 8.04
CA PRO A 90 12.82 7.16 9.27
C PRO A 90 13.98 8.16 9.12
N ALA A 91 14.44 8.40 7.88
CA ALA A 91 15.54 9.33 7.61
C ALA A 91 15.10 10.81 7.57
N ARG A 92 13.79 11.08 7.62
CA ARG A 92 13.26 12.45 7.61
C ARG A 92 12.32 12.60 8.80
N GLU A 93 12.84 13.14 9.89
CA GLU A 93 12.04 13.64 11.02
C GLU A 93 11.18 14.84 10.57
N MET A 94 10.18 14.58 9.73
CA MET A 94 9.17 15.56 9.38
C MET A 94 7.90 15.20 10.13
N GLU A 95 7.63 15.98 11.18
CA GLU A 95 6.34 15.96 11.87
C GLU A 95 5.25 16.32 10.85
N THR A 96 4.61 15.29 10.31
CA THR A 96 3.43 15.46 9.49
C THR A 96 2.24 15.58 10.43
N ASN A 97 1.44 16.62 10.27
CA ASN A 97 0.22 16.79 11.06
C ASN A 97 -0.66 15.53 10.96
N ALA A 98 -1.03 14.94 12.10
CA ALA A 98 -1.82 13.71 12.18
C ALA A 98 -3.12 13.78 11.38
N LYS A 99 -3.76 14.97 11.33
CA LYS A 99 -4.95 15.19 10.50
C LYS A 99 -4.65 15.05 9.01
N THR A 100 -3.53 15.62 8.57
CA THR A 100 -3.10 15.56 7.17
C THR A 100 -2.75 14.14 6.75
N LEU A 101 -2.16 13.36 7.65
CA LEU A 101 -1.91 11.94 7.41
C LEU A 101 -3.23 11.16 7.29
N ALA A 102 -4.14 11.30 8.25
CA ALA A 102 -5.42 10.60 8.24
C ALA A 102 -6.27 10.93 6.99
N ASP A 103 -6.27 12.20 6.56
CA ASP A 103 -6.92 12.61 5.31
C ASP A 103 -6.24 11.94 4.11
N ALA A 104 -4.90 11.92 4.05
CA ALA A 104 -4.15 11.28 2.98
C ALA A 104 -4.43 9.78 2.88
N GLU A 105 -4.44 9.09 4.02
CA GLU A 105 -4.77 7.66 4.12
C GLU A 105 -6.18 7.38 3.58
N ARG A 106 -7.15 8.21 3.97
CA ARG A 106 -8.53 8.09 3.50
C ARG A 106 -8.66 8.28 1.98
N PHE A 107 -7.92 9.21 1.38
CA PHE A 107 -7.97 9.47 -0.06
C PHE A 107 -7.35 8.35 -0.90
N VAL A 108 -6.31 7.70 -0.38
CA VAL A 108 -5.57 6.67 -1.09
C VAL A 108 -6.27 5.31 -1.03
N GLY A 109 -6.96 5.04 0.09
CA GLY A 109 -7.76 3.84 0.28
C GLY A 109 -6.96 2.65 0.81
N PRO A 110 -7.64 1.65 1.39
CA PRO A 110 -7.01 0.59 2.17
C PRO A 110 -6.06 -0.30 1.36
N GLU A 111 -6.43 -0.68 0.14
CA GLU A 111 -5.61 -1.55 -0.71
C GLU A 111 -4.26 -0.93 -1.07
N VAL A 112 -4.24 0.39 -1.26
CA VAL A 112 -3.01 1.11 -1.60
C VAL A 112 -2.18 1.37 -0.33
N LEU A 113 -2.83 1.60 0.81
CA LEU A 113 -2.14 1.66 2.11
C LEU A 113 -1.44 0.34 2.44
N GLU A 114 -2.10 -0.79 2.20
CA GLU A 114 -1.49 -2.09 2.44
C GLU A 114 -0.28 -2.33 1.54
N PHE A 115 -0.34 -1.90 0.28
CA PHE A 115 0.82 -1.93 -0.61
C PHE A 115 1.95 -1.02 -0.14
N LEU A 116 1.65 0.20 0.32
CA LEU A 116 2.67 1.11 0.87
C LEU A 116 3.32 0.52 2.13
N ARG A 117 2.53 -0.12 2.99
CA ARG A 117 3.01 -0.88 4.14
C ARG A 117 3.92 -2.02 3.70
N ALA A 118 3.54 -2.77 2.66
CA ALA A 118 4.37 -3.83 2.09
C ALA A 118 5.72 -3.30 1.61
N MET A 119 5.74 -2.21 0.84
CA MET A 119 6.99 -1.61 0.36
C MET A 119 7.90 -1.16 1.51
N ARG A 120 7.32 -0.61 2.59
CA ARG A 120 8.07 -0.24 3.80
C ARG A 120 8.74 -1.47 4.44
N LEU A 121 7.99 -2.56 4.63
CA LEU A 121 8.52 -3.80 5.20
C LEU A 121 9.60 -4.42 4.31
N ALA A 122 9.44 -4.33 3.00
CA ALA A 122 10.41 -4.79 2.01
C ALA A 122 11.64 -3.86 1.87
N ALA A 123 11.65 -2.73 2.58
CA ALA A 123 12.64 -1.65 2.43
C ALA A 123 12.80 -1.16 0.97
N VAL A 124 11.71 -1.19 0.20
CA VAL A 124 11.67 -0.73 -1.20
C VAL A 124 11.26 0.74 -1.23
N PRO A 125 12.06 1.62 -1.87
CA PRO A 125 11.72 3.03 -1.97
C PRO A 125 10.50 3.20 -2.87
N VAL A 126 9.47 3.87 -2.36
CA VAL A 126 8.27 4.17 -3.13
C VAL A 126 8.49 5.47 -3.92
N PRO A 127 8.37 5.46 -5.26
CA PRO A 127 8.44 6.68 -6.05
C PRO A 127 7.22 7.55 -5.73
N PHE A 128 7.41 8.87 -5.62
CA PHE A 128 6.31 9.82 -5.50
C PHE A 128 6.54 11.03 -6.39
N LEU A 129 5.46 11.66 -6.85
CA LEU A 129 5.54 12.86 -7.69
C LEU A 129 5.98 14.09 -6.90
N GLY A 130 6.98 14.80 -7.42
CA GLY A 130 7.40 16.11 -6.90
C GLY A 130 6.34 17.19 -7.12
N PRO A 131 6.43 18.33 -6.40
CA PRO A 131 5.41 19.39 -6.45
C PRO A 131 5.18 19.95 -7.86
N ASP A 132 6.23 20.05 -8.66
CA ASP A 132 6.14 20.56 -10.04
C ASP A 132 5.34 19.62 -10.96
N LEU A 133 5.47 18.31 -10.75
CA LEU A 133 4.77 17.30 -11.53
C LEU A 133 3.30 17.15 -11.12
N LEU A 134 2.95 17.49 -9.88
CA LEU A 134 1.56 17.51 -9.39
C LEU A 134 0.70 18.58 -10.08
N LEU A 135 1.31 19.55 -10.76
CA LEU A 135 0.61 20.55 -11.56
C LEU A 135 0.18 20.03 -12.94
N LEU A 136 0.68 18.87 -13.37
CA LEU A 136 0.45 18.29 -14.69
C LEU A 136 -0.61 17.16 -14.59
N PRO A 137 -1.87 17.36 -15.03
CA PRO A 137 -2.95 16.38 -14.82
C PRO A 137 -2.64 15.00 -15.42
N HIS A 138 -2.09 14.97 -16.63
CA HIS A 138 -1.70 13.73 -17.31
C HIS A 138 -0.61 12.95 -16.56
N ARG A 139 0.27 13.62 -15.79
CA ARG A 139 1.28 12.95 -14.96
C ARG A 139 0.65 12.34 -13.72
N CYS A 140 -0.29 13.02 -13.08
CA CYS A 140 -1.03 12.48 -11.94
C CYS A 140 -1.84 11.23 -12.35
N ALA A 141 -2.53 11.29 -13.48
CA ALA A 141 -3.28 10.16 -14.03
C ALA A 141 -2.36 8.97 -14.37
N ALA A 142 -1.26 9.22 -15.09
CA ALA A 142 -0.27 8.20 -15.41
C ALA A 142 0.34 7.57 -14.16
N TYR A 143 0.69 8.40 -13.16
CA TYR A 143 1.21 7.93 -11.89
C TYR A 143 0.23 7.02 -11.16
N ARG A 144 -1.07 7.36 -11.13
CA ARG A 144 -2.08 6.48 -10.54
C ARG A 144 -2.15 5.13 -11.23
N ILE A 145 -2.18 5.12 -12.58
CA ILE A 145 -2.21 3.87 -13.37
C ILE A 145 -0.95 3.04 -13.12
N GLU A 146 0.23 3.65 -13.18
CA GLU A 146 1.50 2.97 -12.92
C GLU A 146 1.56 2.41 -11.51
N PHE A 147 1.11 3.18 -10.52
CA PHE A 147 1.10 2.76 -9.12
C PHE A 147 0.15 1.58 -8.89
N THR A 148 -1.07 1.63 -9.43
CA THR A 148 -2.03 0.51 -9.38
C THR A 148 -1.45 -0.73 -10.07
N ARG A 149 -0.81 -0.56 -11.23
CA ARG A 149 -0.15 -1.66 -11.93
C ARG A 149 0.99 -2.26 -11.10
N LEU A 150 1.84 -1.44 -10.49
CA LEU A 150 2.94 -1.91 -9.64
C LEU A 150 2.40 -2.74 -8.47
N ARG A 151 1.36 -2.26 -7.80
CA ARG A 151 0.67 -3.00 -6.73
C ARG A 151 0.23 -4.39 -7.19
N GLU A 152 -0.30 -4.50 -8.41
CA GLU A 152 -0.88 -5.74 -8.94
C GLU A 152 0.14 -6.68 -9.59
N THR A 153 1.37 -6.20 -9.85
CA THR A 153 2.38 -6.97 -10.61
C THR A 153 3.70 -7.15 -9.89
N SER A 154 3.97 -6.43 -8.79
CA SER A 154 5.24 -6.56 -8.07
C SER A 154 5.28 -7.78 -7.14
N VAL A 155 5.28 -8.97 -7.75
CA VAL A 155 5.29 -10.26 -7.03
C VAL A 155 6.49 -10.37 -6.10
N GLU A 156 7.67 -9.93 -6.54
CA GLU A 156 8.92 -10.06 -5.76
C GLU A 156 8.95 -9.14 -4.53
N ASP A 157 8.44 -7.91 -4.65
CA ASP A 157 8.40 -6.98 -3.53
C ASP A 157 7.35 -7.40 -2.50
N TRP A 158 6.21 -7.93 -2.96
CA TRP A 158 5.20 -8.54 -2.09
C TRP A 158 5.74 -9.77 -1.35
N ASP A 159 6.47 -10.66 -2.01
CA ASP A 159 7.11 -11.83 -1.37
C ASP A 159 8.11 -11.38 -0.29
N ARG A 160 8.95 -10.39 -0.60
CA ARG A 160 9.90 -9.81 0.37
C ARG A 160 9.17 -9.19 1.56
N ALA A 161 8.12 -8.42 1.32
CA ALA A 161 7.31 -7.79 2.35
C ALA A 161 6.62 -8.82 3.25
N TRP A 162 6.06 -9.87 2.67
CA TRP A 162 5.42 -10.97 3.38
C TRP A 162 6.41 -11.69 4.30
N LEU A 163 7.59 -12.05 3.79
CA LEU A 163 8.64 -12.67 4.60
C LEU A 163 9.13 -11.75 5.73
N ALA A 164 9.25 -10.45 5.47
CA ALA A 164 9.60 -9.46 6.48
C ALA A 164 8.51 -9.36 7.58
N SER A 165 7.23 -9.35 7.19
CA SER A 165 6.10 -9.35 8.12
C SER A 165 6.10 -10.60 9.01
N LEU A 166 6.35 -11.79 8.44
CA LEU A 166 6.44 -13.02 9.22
C LEU A 166 7.58 -12.99 10.24
N ARG A 167 8.73 -12.42 9.89
CA ARG A 167 9.86 -12.24 10.81
C ARG A 167 9.50 -11.28 11.94
N GLU A 168 8.96 -10.10 11.60
CA GLU A 168 8.54 -9.08 12.58
C GLU A 168 7.53 -9.65 13.57
N ARG A 169 6.54 -10.43 13.10
CA ARG A 169 5.56 -11.11 13.95
C ARG A 169 6.21 -12.17 14.84
N SER A 170 7.07 -13.01 14.27
CA SER A 170 7.85 -13.99 15.04
C SER A 170 8.65 -13.29 16.15
N ASP A 171 9.33 -12.20 15.84
CA ASP A 171 10.18 -11.50 16.79
C ASP A 171 9.37 -10.82 17.88
N ALA A 172 8.23 -10.20 17.56
CA ALA A 172 7.26 -9.70 18.54
C ALA A 172 6.80 -10.80 19.51
N THR A 173 6.49 -11.99 19.01
CA THR A 173 6.10 -13.11 19.89
C THR A 173 7.24 -13.59 20.79
N LYS A 174 8.49 -13.56 20.34
CA LYS A 174 9.66 -13.95 21.15
C LYS A 174 9.91 -12.99 22.31
N ILE A 175 9.65 -11.69 22.11
CA ILE A 175 9.83 -10.65 23.13
C ILE A 175 8.58 -10.41 23.98
N GLY A 176 7.49 -11.16 23.75
CA GLY A 176 6.24 -11.05 24.50
C GLY A 176 5.39 -9.83 24.13
N GLU A 177 5.66 -9.20 22.98
CA GLU A 177 4.86 -8.12 22.44
C GLU A 177 3.68 -8.64 21.60
N THR A 178 2.66 -7.79 21.42
CA THR A 178 1.55 -8.12 20.54
C THR A 178 2.03 -8.11 19.09
N PRO A 179 1.90 -9.23 18.35
CA PRO A 179 2.39 -9.28 16.97
C PRO A 179 1.62 -8.27 16.10
N PRO A 180 2.30 -7.57 15.18
CA PRO A 180 1.63 -6.68 14.25
C PRO A 180 0.63 -7.46 13.38
N PRO A 181 -0.39 -6.77 12.82
CA PRO A 181 -1.37 -7.41 11.95
C PRO A 181 -0.69 -8.10 10.77
N GLU A 182 -1.32 -9.14 10.23
CA GLU A 182 -0.85 -9.78 9.01
C GLU A 182 -0.86 -8.79 7.84
N LEU A 183 0.01 -9.00 6.87
CA LEU A 183 0.00 -8.23 5.62
C LEU A 183 -1.11 -8.79 4.72
N ASP A 184 -2.06 -7.99 4.25
CA ASP A 184 -3.09 -8.48 3.34
C ASP A 184 -2.60 -8.47 1.88
N VAL A 185 -2.08 -9.62 1.42
CA VAL A 185 -1.53 -9.76 0.06
C VAL A 185 -2.65 -10.06 -0.93
N PRO A 186 -2.75 -9.35 -2.06
CA PRO A 186 -3.78 -9.62 -3.07
C PRO A 186 -3.74 -11.08 -3.56
N GLY A 187 -4.91 -11.73 -3.68
CA GLY A 187 -5.03 -13.14 -4.11
C GLY A 187 -4.22 -13.50 -5.36
N PRO A 188 -4.29 -12.74 -6.46
CA PRO A 188 -3.48 -13.00 -7.66
C PRO A 188 -1.97 -12.97 -7.41
N ILE A 189 -1.50 -12.14 -6.48
CA ILE A 189 -0.09 -12.08 -6.08
C ILE A 189 0.26 -13.31 -5.23
N GLN A 190 -0.59 -13.71 -4.29
CA GLN A 190 -0.36 -14.92 -3.49
C GLN A 190 -0.19 -16.16 -4.38
N GLU A 191 -1.07 -16.31 -5.39
CA GLU A 191 -0.97 -17.39 -6.38
C GLU A 191 0.34 -17.33 -7.19
N ALA A 192 0.75 -16.12 -7.61
CA ALA A 192 2.00 -15.92 -8.33
C ALA A 192 3.24 -16.25 -7.48
N ILE A 193 3.25 -15.87 -6.19
CA ILE A 193 4.29 -16.22 -5.23
C ILE A 193 4.36 -17.74 -5.05
N ALA A 194 3.21 -18.39 -4.82
CA ALA A 194 3.13 -19.83 -4.65
C ALA A 194 3.63 -20.59 -5.89
N LYS A 195 3.27 -20.12 -7.10
CA LYS A 195 3.74 -20.68 -8.36
C LYS A 195 5.26 -20.53 -8.52
N ALA A 196 5.80 -19.34 -8.22
CA ALA A 196 7.23 -19.08 -8.29
C ALA A 196 8.01 -19.96 -7.27
N ALA A 197 7.47 -20.16 -6.08
CA ALA A 197 8.04 -21.05 -5.06
C ALA A 197 8.02 -22.51 -5.52
N ALA A 198 6.90 -22.99 -6.08
CA ALA A 198 6.78 -24.36 -6.59
C ALA A 198 7.75 -24.62 -7.75
N GLU A 199 7.93 -23.66 -8.66
CA GLU A 199 8.89 -23.78 -9.76
C GLU A 199 10.35 -23.82 -9.24
N LYS A 200 10.70 -22.96 -8.27
CA LYS A 200 12.02 -23.00 -7.62
C LYS A 200 12.26 -24.34 -6.93
N ALA A 201 11.27 -24.87 -6.21
CA ALA A 201 11.36 -26.18 -5.57
C ALA A 201 11.53 -27.32 -6.59
N ALA A 202 10.78 -27.29 -7.70
CA ALA A 202 10.91 -28.27 -8.78
C ALA A 202 12.30 -28.23 -9.45
N ARG A 203 12.85 -27.03 -9.68
CA ARG A 203 14.22 -26.85 -10.21
C ARG A 203 15.28 -27.39 -9.24
N LEU A 204 15.12 -27.15 -7.94
CA LEU A 204 16.02 -27.69 -6.91
C LEU A 204 15.93 -29.22 -6.84
N ALA A 205 14.73 -29.79 -6.83
CA ALA A 205 14.52 -31.23 -6.84
C ALA A 205 15.14 -31.88 -8.09
N LYS A 206 14.98 -31.28 -9.26
CA LYS A 206 15.62 -31.75 -10.50
C LYS A 206 17.14 -31.70 -10.42
N ARG A 207 17.72 -30.67 -9.82
CA ARG A 207 19.18 -30.56 -9.63
C ARG A 207 19.71 -31.62 -8.66
N ILE A 208 18.98 -31.90 -7.58
CA ILE A 208 19.35 -32.93 -6.60
C ILE A 208 19.25 -34.32 -7.25
N ALA A 209 18.15 -34.61 -7.96
CA ALA A 209 17.94 -35.88 -8.65
C ALA A 209 18.93 -36.11 -9.81
N GLY A 210 19.34 -35.04 -10.52
CA GLY A 210 20.37 -35.12 -11.56
C GLY A 210 21.81 -35.10 -11.04
N GLY A 211 22.02 -34.75 -9.77
CA GLY A 211 23.34 -34.64 -9.14
C GLY A 211 23.90 -35.94 -8.57
N THR A 212 23.14 -37.03 -8.57
CA THR A 212 23.53 -38.32 -7.96
C THR A 212 24.04 -39.36 -8.97
N GLY A 213 24.39 -38.96 -10.21
CA GLY A 213 24.63 -39.92 -11.30
C GLY A 213 25.78 -39.65 -12.27
N THR A 214 26.77 -38.81 -11.95
CA THR A 214 27.94 -38.63 -12.84
C THR A 214 29.26 -38.66 -12.08
N THR A 215 29.57 -39.83 -11.53
CA THR A 215 30.95 -40.24 -11.28
C THR A 215 31.21 -41.49 -12.11
N GLY A 216 31.95 -41.34 -13.22
CA GLY A 216 32.58 -42.45 -13.94
C GLY A 216 31.98 -42.81 -15.30
N THR A 217 32.50 -42.20 -16.37
CA THR A 217 32.93 -42.94 -17.58
C THR A 217 33.90 -42.07 -18.37
N THR A 218 35.18 -42.39 -18.21
CA THR A 218 36.26 -42.09 -19.16
C THR A 218 35.93 -42.77 -20.49
N GLY A 219 35.97 -42.04 -21.62
CA GLY A 219 35.78 -42.65 -22.94
C GLY A 219 35.66 -41.68 -24.13
N ALA A 220 36.79 -41.07 -24.52
CA ALA A 220 37.23 -40.76 -25.89
C ALA A 220 36.29 -40.11 -26.94
N GLY A 221 36.69 -38.94 -27.46
CA GLY A 221 36.48 -38.62 -28.89
C GLY A 221 36.41 -37.15 -29.34
N GLY A 222 37.54 -36.44 -29.39
CA GLY A 222 37.85 -35.32 -30.33
C GLY A 222 37.03 -34.00 -30.23
N ASN A 223 37.54 -32.80 -30.48
CA ASN A 223 38.83 -32.34 -30.96
C ASN A 223 39.05 -30.86 -30.54
N ALA A 224 40.31 -30.46 -30.49
CA ALA A 224 40.95 -29.21 -30.07
C ALA A 224 40.23 -27.84 -30.23
N GLY A 225 40.45 -26.98 -29.22
CA GLY A 225 40.30 -25.52 -29.27
C GLY A 225 40.56 -24.85 -27.91
N ALA A 226 41.83 -24.55 -27.60
CA ALA A 226 42.32 -23.84 -26.40
C ALA A 226 41.69 -22.42 -26.27
N THR A 227 41.59 -21.74 -25.11
CA THR A 227 42.55 -21.53 -24.01
C THR A 227 41.82 -20.78 -22.86
N GLY A 228 42.12 -21.06 -21.58
CA GLY A 228 41.89 -20.10 -20.47
C GLY A 228 41.08 -20.56 -19.25
N THR A 229 41.75 -21.32 -18.37
CA THR A 229 41.46 -21.70 -16.96
C THR A 229 41.17 -20.50 -16.02
N ALA A 230 40.54 -20.59 -14.83
CA ALA A 230 40.04 -21.68 -14.00
C ALA A 230 38.97 -21.15 -13.00
N VAL A 231 37.95 -21.97 -12.70
CA VAL A 231 37.08 -21.82 -11.52
C VAL A 231 37.55 -22.82 -10.47
N ILE A 232 37.83 -22.36 -9.24
CA ILE A 232 38.15 -23.18 -8.08
C ILE A 232 36.85 -23.46 -7.31
N PRO A 233 36.52 -24.72 -6.98
CA PRO A 233 35.62 -25.04 -5.88
C PRO A 233 36.30 -25.80 -4.72
N PRO A 234 35.69 -25.80 -3.51
CA PRO A 234 36.37 -26.04 -2.23
C PRO A 234 36.07 -27.40 -1.56
N GLY A 235 36.93 -27.80 -0.61
CA GLY A 235 36.71 -28.90 0.37
C GLY A 235 38.02 -29.60 0.76
N THR A 236 38.69 -29.27 1.87
CA THR A 236 38.57 -29.77 3.26
C THR A 236 39.22 -31.14 3.58
N THR A 237 39.81 -31.20 4.78
CA THR A 237 40.49 -32.30 5.51
C THR A 237 41.98 -32.50 5.16
N GLY A 238 42.97 -32.42 6.05
CA GLY A 238 43.04 -32.26 7.50
C GLY A 238 44.20 -33.12 8.04
N SER A 239 45.12 -32.56 8.84
CA SER A 239 45.76 -33.24 9.99
C SER A 239 46.87 -32.41 10.68
N LYS A 240 46.62 -32.17 11.99
CA LYS A 240 47.52 -32.14 13.17
C LYS A 240 48.38 -30.89 13.49
N ASP A 241 47.94 -30.20 14.57
CA ASP A 241 48.64 -29.25 15.47
C ASP A 241 49.81 -29.92 16.28
N PRO A 242 50.46 -29.30 17.32
CA PRO A 242 50.45 -27.91 17.87
C PRO A 242 51.83 -27.34 18.36
N LYS A 243 51.87 -26.03 18.73
CA LYS A 243 52.56 -25.38 19.90
C LYS A 243 53.42 -24.11 19.63
N ASP A 244 53.39 -23.27 20.66
CA ASP A 244 54.10 -22.02 21.01
C ASP A 244 53.61 -20.73 20.34
N ALA A 245 52.86 -19.82 20.99
CA ALA A 245 53.03 -19.05 22.25
C ALA A 245 53.85 -17.76 22.05
N THR A 246 53.27 -16.64 22.53
CA THR A 246 53.71 -15.22 22.65
C THR A 246 53.08 -14.27 21.62
N GLU A 247 52.01 -13.55 22.00
CA GLU A 247 51.99 -12.23 22.67
C GLU A 247 52.44 -11.08 21.74
N GLU A 248 51.48 -10.36 21.14
CA GLU A 248 51.41 -8.88 21.12
C GLU A 248 50.22 -8.39 20.24
N GLU A 249 49.26 -7.72 20.87
CA GLU A 249 48.42 -6.68 20.29
C GLU A 249 48.40 -5.53 21.33
N PRO A 250 48.07 -4.27 21.00
CA PRO A 250 47.96 -3.62 19.68
C PRO A 250 48.56 -2.18 19.66
N GLU A 251 49.10 -1.71 18.53
CA GLU A 251 49.32 -0.26 18.34
C GLU A 251 48.30 0.35 17.37
N THR A 252 47.47 1.21 17.96
CA THR A 252 46.48 2.06 17.32
C THR A 252 47.18 3.27 16.72
N TYR A 253 47.13 3.47 15.40
CA TYR A 253 47.56 4.74 14.78
C TYR A 253 46.34 5.54 14.31
N VAL A 254 46.13 6.69 14.96
CA VAL A 254 45.14 7.72 14.61
C VAL A 254 45.77 8.71 13.61
N PRO A 255 45.08 9.08 12.51
CA PRO A 255 45.61 10.01 11.53
C PRO A 255 45.58 11.49 12.00
N PRO A 256 46.58 12.32 11.62
CA PRO A 256 46.58 13.74 11.96
C PRO A 256 45.62 14.57 11.08
N GLY A 257 44.78 15.37 11.74
CA GLY A 257 43.89 16.38 11.14
C GLY A 257 44.59 17.70 10.76
N PRO A 258 43.85 18.66 10.18
CA PRO A 258 44.36 19.62 9.17
C PRO A 258 44.91 20.94 9.76
N LYS A 259 45.70 21.64 8.94
CA LYS A 259 46.02 23.07 9.07
C LYS A 259 45.15 23.90 8.13
#